data_AF-A0A3D0MET2-F1
#
_entry.id   AF-A0A3D0MET2-F1
#
_cell.length_a   1.000
_cell.length_b   1.000
_cell.length_c   1.000
_cell.angle_alpha   90.00
_cell.angle_beta   90.00
_cell.angle_gamma   90.00
#
_symmetry.space_group_name_H-M   'P 1'
#
loop_
_entity.id
_entity.type
_entity.pdbx_description
1 polymer ?
#
loop_
_entity_poly.entity_id
_entity_poly.type
_entity_poly.pdbx_seq_one_letter_code
_entity_poly.pdbx_strand_id
1 'polypeptide(L)' 'MNILVIGAGGREHALAWKCAQSNAVETVYVAPGNAGTSLEDKLENVA' A
#
# COMPACT_ATOMS: atom_id res chain seq x y z
N MET A 1 8.50 -8.07 5.97
CA MET A 1 9.24 -6.89 5.42
C MET A 1 8.25 -5.77 5.21
N ASN A 2 8.65 -4.54 5.53
CA ASN A 2 7.83 -3.35 5.33
C ASN A 2 8.22 -2.63 4.04
N ILE A 3 7.22 -2.17 3.28
CA ILE A 3 7.39 -1.47 2.01
C ILE A 3 6.73 -0.09 2.12
N LEU A 4 7.32 0.94 1.49
CA LEU A 4 6.72 2.26 1.35
C LEU A 4 6.48 2.58 -0.13
N VAL A 5 5.24 2.95 -0.46
CA VAL A 5 4.84 3.45 -1.78
C VAL A 5 4.49 4.93 -1.67
N ILE A 6 5.07 5.76 -2.54
CA ILE A 6 4.83 7.21 -2.54
C ILE A 6 3.87 7.58 -3.67
N GLY A 7 2.76 8.20 -3.28
CA GLY A 7 1.71 8.74 -4.15
C GLY A 7 0.31 8.34 -3.66
N ALA A 8 -0.70 8.76 -4.42
CA ALA A 8 -2.11 8.64 -4.05
C ALA A 8 -3.02 8.24 -5.23
N GLY A 9 -2.45 7.94 -6.40
CA GLY A 9 -3.22 7.56 -7.58
C GLY A 9 -3.55 6.06 -7.63
N GLY A 10 -4.34 5.67 -8.63
CA GLY A 10 -4.66 4.26 -8.86
C GLY A 10 -3.43 3.41 -9.20
N ARG A 11 -2.37 4.01 -9.77
CA ARG A 11 -1.08 3.34 -10.01
C ARG A 11 -0.44 2.88 -8.71
N GLU A 12 -0.37 3.78 -7.72
CA GLU A 12 0.24 3.46 -6.42
C GLU A 12 -0.57 2.41 -5.68
N HIS A 13 -1.91 2.49 -5.74
CA HIS A 13 -2.77 1.45 -5.20
C HIS A 13 -2.48 0.09 -5.86
N ALA A 14 -2.44 0.00 -7.19
CA ALA A 14 -2.17 -1.26 -7.88
C ALA A 14 -0.80 -1.86 -7.52
N LEU A 15 0.24 -1.01 -7.38
CA LEU A 15 1.56 -1.44 -6.94
C LEU A 15 1.53 -1.95 -5.49
N ALA A 16 0.94 -1.19 -4.57
CA ALA A 16 0.84 -1.56 -3.17
C ALA A 16 0.03 -2.84 -2.96
N TRP A 17 -1.11 -2.97 -3.65
CA TRP A 17 -1.97 -4.16 -3.68
C TRP A 17 -1.19 -5.40 -4.14
N LYS A 18 -0.37 -5.27 -5.18
CA LYS A 18 0.41 -6.41 -5.67
C LYS A 18 1.53 -6.79 -4.70
N CYS A 19 2.16 -5.82 -4.04
CA CYS A 19 3.19 -6.06 -3.02
C CYS A 19 2.62 -6.80 -1.79
N ALA A 20 1.42 -6.44 -1.32
CA ALA A 20 0.79 -7.02 -0.13
C ALA A 20 0.50 -8.53 -0.24
N GLN A 21 0.34 -9.04 -1.46
CA GLN A 21 0.10 -10.47 -1.73
C GLN A 21 1.31 -11.36 -1.43
N SER A 22 2.52 -10.80 -1.28
CA SER A 22 3.70 -11.59 -0.94
C SER A 22 3.68 -12.02 0.52
N ASN A 23 3.90 -13.31 0.79
CA ASN A 23 4.03 -13.83 2.15
C ASN A 23 5.26 -13.27 2.90
N ALA A 24 6.24 -12.71 2.19
CA ALA A 24 7.39 -12.03 2.80
C ALA A 24 7.07 -10.59 3.22
N VAL A 25 5.93 -10.03 2.79
CA VAL A 25 5.51 -8.67 3.08
C VAL A 25 4.54 -8.66 4.27
N GLU A 26 4.89 -7.83 5.25
CA GLU A 26 4.14 -7.64 6.48
C GLU A 26 3.15 -6.48 6.28
N THR A 27 3.67 -5.27 6.04
CA THR A 27 2.86 -4.07 5.77
C THR A 27 3.37 -3.31 4.56
N VAL A 28 2.46 -2.77 3.75
CA VAL A 28 2.74 -1.80 2.70
C VAL A 28 2.18 -0.45 3.12
N TYR A 29 3.07 0.46 3.50
CA TYR A 29 2.72 1.84 3.78
C TYR A 29 2.53 2.62 2.47
N VAL A 30 1.52 3.48 2.41
CA VAL A 30 1.26 4.34 1.26
C VAL A 30 1.18 5.80 1.70
N ALA A 31 2.01 6.67 1.11
CA ALA A 31 2.11 8.07 1.49
C ALA A 31 1.79 9.02 0.30
N PRO A 32 0.72 9.85 0.34
CA PRO A 32 -0.30 9.91 1.40
C PRO A 32 -1.39 8.83 1.27
N GLY A 33 -1.42 8.07 0.17
CA GLY A 33 -2.46 7.08 -0.10
C GLY A 33 -3.82 7.67 -0.49
N ASN A 34 -4.82 6.81 -0.63
CA ASN A 34 -6.20 7.18 -0.99
C ASN A 34 -7.23 6.27 -0.29
N ALA A 35 -8.52 6.51 -0.54
CA ALA A 35 -9.60 5.71 0.06
C ALA A 35 -9.56 4.23 -0.34
N GLY A 36 -9.04 3.89 -1.52
CA GLY A 36 -8.87 2.51 -1.96
C GLY A 36 -7.79 1.78 -1.17
N THR A 37 -6.62 2.41 -0.98
CA THR A 37 -5.53 1.82 -0.20
C THR A 37 -5.87 1.68 1.29
N SER A 38 -6.77 2.50 1.83
CA SER A 38 -7.29 2.34 3.21
C SER A 38 -8.15 1.08 3.43
N LEU A 39 -8.67 0.46 2.36
CA LEU A 39 -9.59 -0.67 2.45
C LEU A 39 -8.91 -2.02 2.20
N GLU A 40 -7.63 -2.02 1.87
CA GLU A 40 -6.89 -3.21 1.47
C GLU A 40 -6.16 -3.85 2.65
N ASP A 41 -6.19 -5.18 2.69
CA ASP A 41 -5.46 -5.93 3.71
C ASP A 41 -3.95 -5.69 3.58
N LYS A 42 -3.30 -5.45 4.71
CA LYS A 42 -1.86 -5.11 4.84
C LYS A 42 -1.44 -3.75 4.26
N LEU A 43 -2.35 -2.92 3.76
CA LEU A 43 -2.02 -1.54 3.38
C LEU A 43 -2.35 -0.58 4.52
N GLU A 44 -1.47 0.38 4.74
CA GLU A 44 -1.67 1.44 5.74
C GLU A 44 -1.30 2.79 5.14
N ASN A 45 -2.27 3.72 5.10
CA ASN A 45 -1.99 5.08 4.66
C ASN A 45 -1.26 5.85 5.77
N VAL A 46 -0.17 6.51 5.42
CA VAL A 46 0.62 7.34 6.33
C VAL A 46 0.85 8.73 5.71
N ALA A 47 0.73 9.77 6.54
CA ALA A 47 0.93 11.16 6.14
C ALA A 47 2.26 11.70 6.67
#